data_AF-A0A3M1D0X3-F1
#
_entry.id   AF-A0A3M1D0X3-F1
#
_cell.length_a   1.000
_cell.length_b   1.000
_cell.length_c   1.000
_cell.angle_alpha   90.00
_cell.angle_beta   90.00
_cell.angle_gamma   90.00
#
_symmetry.space_group_name_H-M   'P 1'
#
loop_
_entity.id
_entity.type
_entity.pdbx_description
1 polymer ?
#
loop_
_entity_poly.entity_id
_entity_poly.type
_entity_poly.pdbx_seq_one_letter_code
_entity_poly.pdbx_strand_id
1 'polypeptide(L)'
;MKRAKRAFLILLTITAVVRAQTVTNINPANMGDPRTIFVNPAFYSGDSLPFVMAGYQNLHSGLSDRLSYTMVGGYFPTERWGAFSVTVPGFQSPHFNQSGLELRYAFPIQKIKSVIGVNAGTMMTFYDASDYRLTDANDPLLYSNQSLNVFNFGFGMTSRPLPYLTLAIAADHLNRPVVSFQGDLRRE
;
A
#
# COMPACT_ATOMS: atom_id res chain seq x y z
N MET A 1 -8.79 22.66 32.51
CA MET A 1 -8.07 21.38 32.24
C MET A 1 -8.94 20.17 31.87
N LYS A 2 -10.19 20.00 32.36
CA LYS A 2 -11.02 18.80 32.04
C LYS A 2 -11.53 18.71 30.60
N ARG A 3 -11.72 19.84 29.89
CA ARG A 3 -12.21 19.87 28.50
C ARG A 3 -11.15 19.49 27.45
N ALA A 4 -9.88 19.84 27.69
CA ALA A 4 -8.77 19.47 26.81
C ALA A 4 -8.50 17.95 26.78
N LYS A 5 -8.67 17.26 27.91
CA LYS A 5 -8.55 15.79 27.98
C LYS A 5 -9.64 15.06 27.20
N ARG A 6 -10.86 15.61 27.15
CA ARG A 6 -11.97 15.02 26.36
C ARG A 6 -11.79 15.23 24.86
N ALA A 7 -11.29 16.40 24.45
CA ALA A 7 -10.94 16.64 23.05
C ALA A 7 -9.81 15.72 22.56
N PHE A 8 -8.82 15.44 23.40
CA PHE A 8 -7.73 14.50 23.09
C PHE A 8 -8.22 13.06 22.94
N LEU A 9 -9.19 12.63 23.75
CA LEU A 9 -9.78 11.29 23.66
C LEU A 9 -10.66 11.13 22.39
N ILE A 10 -11.34 12.19 21.96
CA ILE A 10 -12.17 12.20 20.75
C ILE A 10 -11.30 12.26 19.49
N LEU A 11 -10.17 12.96 19.52
CA LEU A 11 -9.20 12.97 18.41
C LEU A 11 -8.53 11.60 18.20
N LEU A 12 -8.36 10.82 19.29
CA LEU A 12 -7.82 9.46 19.25
C LEU A 12 -8.75 8.45 18.53
N THR A 13 -10.02 8.81 18.31
CA THR A 13 -11.02 7.94 17.67
C THR A 13 -11.35 8.30 16.22
N ILE A 14 -10.80 9.39 15.67
CA ILE A 14 -10.99 9.73 14.25
C ILE A 14 -9.81 9.15 13.46
N THR A 15 -9.71 7.83 13.42
CA THR A 15 -8.98 7.15 12.35
C THR A 15 -9.89 7.13 11.14
N ALA A 16 -10.02 8.27 10.45
CA ALA A 16 -10.57 8.28 9.11
C ALA A 16 -9.54 7.58 8.21
N VAL A 17 -9.62 6.25 8.18
CA VAL A 17 -8.85 5.45 7.22
C VAL A 17 -9.51 5.72 5.88
N VAL A 18 -8.95 6.68 5.12
CA VAL A 18 -9.18 6.75 3.68
C VAL A 18 -8.58 5.47 3.13
N ARG A 19 -9.40 4.42 3.02
CA ARG A 19 -8.98 3.11 2.51
C ARG A 19 -8.85 3.22 0.99
N ALA A 20 -7.65 3.54 0.53
CA ALA A 20 -7.20 3.01 -0.75
C ALA A 20 -7.21 1.48 -0.66
N GLN A 21 -7.44 0.78 -1.78
CA GLN A 21 -7.57 -0.68 -1.81
C GLN A 21 -6.25 -1.37 -1.45
N THR A 22 -5.97 -1.53 -0.15
CA THR A 22 -4.84 -2.29 0.36
C THR A 22 -5.27 -3.69 0.73
N VAL A 23 -4.61 -4.68 0.13
CA VAL A 23 -4.82 -6.11 0.39
C VAL A 23 -4.38 -6.48 1.82
N THR A 24 -3.50 -5.67 2.42
CA THR A 24 -2.95 -5.88 3.74
C THR A 24 -3.56 -4.93 4.78
N ASN A 25 -3.91 -5.48 5.94
CA ASN A 25 -4.38 -4.69 7.08
C ASN A 25 -3.19 -4.27 7.97
N ILE A 26 -2.30 -3.43 7.42
CA ILE A 26 -1.12 -2.92 8.14
C ILE A 26 -1.41 -1.49 8.62
N ASN A 27 -1.16 -1.23 9.90
CA ASN A 27 -1.31 0.11 10.45
C ASN A 27 -0.16 1.00 9.96
N PRO A 28 -0.42 2.07 9.19
CA PRO A 28 0.63 2.95 8.66
C PRO A 28 1.40 3.70 9.75
N ALA A 29 0.90 3.76 10.98
CA ALA A 29 1.57 4.36 12.13
C ALA A 29 2.46 3.38 12.92
N ASN A 30 2.41 2.07 12.62
CA ASN A 30 3.20 1.07 13.33
C ASN A 30 4.63 0.99 12.79
N MET A 31 5.47 1.92 13.23
CA MET A 31 6.87 2.01 12.81
C MET A 31 7.77 0.87 13.32
N GLY A 32 7.27 0.03 14.24
CA GLY A 32 7.99 -1.16 14.70
C GLY A 32 7.77 -2.39 13.81
N ASP A 33 6.77 -2.35 12.92
CA ASP A 33 6.50 -3.42 11.96
C ASP A 33 7.19 -3.10 10.62
N PRO A 34 8.16 -3.93 10.17
CA PRO A 34 8.86 -3.69 8.91
C PRO A 34 7.91 -3.74 7.70
N ARG A 35 6.76 -4.40 7.81
CA ARG A 35 5.75 -4.43 6.73
C ARG A 35 5.14 -3.06 6.47
N THR A 36 5.28 -2.10 7.37
CA THR A 36 4.80 -0.73 7.19
C THR A 36 5.43 -0.04 5.97
N ILE A 37 6.60 -0.49 5.50
CA ILE A 37 7.21 0.01 4.25
C ILE A 37 6.29 -0.16 3.03
N PHE A 38 5.36 -1.14 3.04
CA PHE A 38 4.43 -1.40 1.93
C PHE A 38 3.18 -0.52 1.94
N VAL A 39 2.88 0.17 3.04
CA VAL A 39 1.64 0.96 3.18
C VAL A 39 1.90 2.43 3.51
N ASN A 40 3.10 2.77 3.97
CA ASN A 40 3.47 4.14 4.28
C ASN A 40 4.85 4.47 3.70
N PRO A 41 4.94 5.30 2.64
CA PRO A 41 6.22 5.69 2.08
C PRO A 41 7.01 6.60 3.03
N ALA A 42 6.39 7.16 4.08
CA ALA A 42 7.06 7.89 5.16
C ALA A 42 7.52 6.96 6.30
N PHE A 43 7.70 5.67 6.04
CA PHE A 43 8.38 4.77 6.97
C PHE A 43 9.85 5.18 7.08
N TYR A 44 10.20 5.71 8.24
CA TYR A 44 11.57 6.04 8.61
C TYR A 44 11.69 5.83 10.11
N SER A 45 12.60 4.96 10.50
CA SER A 45 12.79 4.61 11.90
C SER A 45 13.92 5.40 12.57
N GLY A 46 14.72 6.16 11.82
CA GLY A 46 15.88 6.92 12.33
C GLY A 46 17.06 6.04 12.73
N ASP A 47 16.77 4.96 13.46
CA ASP A 47 17.75 4.10 14.13
C ASP A 47 17.77 2.65 13.61
N SER A 48 16.96 2.30 12.60
CA SER A 48 17.04 0.93 12.05
C SER A 48 18.27 0.75 11.19
N LEU A 49 18.86 -0.44 11.29
CA LEU A 49 19.79 -0.96 10.31
C LEU A 49 19.07 -1.23 8.97
N PRO A 50 19.79 -1.27 7.84
CA PRO A 50 19.24 -1.77 6.59
C PRO A 50 18.68 -3.18 6.78
N PHE A 51 17.54 -3.47 6.16
CA PHE A 51 16.92 -4.78 6.24
C PHE A 51 16.29 -5.17 4.91
N VAL A 52 16.16 -6.49 4.73
CA VAL A 52 15.40 -7.10 3.64
C VAL A 52 14.35 -8.00 4.27
N MET A 53 13.16 -8.02 3.68
CA MET A 53 12.08 -8.88 4.11
C MET A 53 11.41 -9.54 2.91
N ALA A 54 10.95 -10.77 3.14
CA ALA A 54 10.06 -11.49 2.26
C ALA A 54 8.92 -12.05 3.11
N GLY A 55 7.71 -12.06 2.57
CA GLY A 55 6.53 -12.53 3.26
C GLY A 55 5.49 -13.06 2.29
N TYR A 56 4.66 -13.96 2.80
CA TYR A 56 3.57 -14.58 2.07
C TYR A 56 2.36 -14.67 2.99
N GLN A 57 1.19 -14.35 2.45
CA GLN A 57 -0.08 -14.41 3.16
C GLN A 57 -1.14 -15.05 2.26
N ASN A 58 -1.70 -16.16 2.73
CA ASN A 58 -2.94 -16.68 2.16
C ASN A 58 -4.12 -15.84 2.64
N LEU A 59 -5.02 -15.52 1.72
CA LEU A 59 -6.22 -14.74 1.97
C LEU A 59 -7.42 -15.65 1.75
N HIS A 60 -8.29 -15.75 2.75
CA HIS A 60 -9.51 -16.53 2.64
C HIS A 60 -10.69 -15.57 2.60
N SER A 61 -11.37 -15.47 1.46
CA SER A 61 -12.52 -14.58 1.28
C SER A 61 -13.87 -15.27 1.52
N GLY A 62 -13.87 -16.58 1.82
CA GLY A 62 -15.09 -17.40 1.92
C GLY A 62 -15.78 -17.66 0.58
N LEU A 63 -15.39 -16.98 -0.50
CA LEU A 63 -15.91 -17.12 -1.86
C LEU A 63 -14.91 -17.76 -2.83
N SER A 64 -13.61 -17.70 -2.52
CA SER A 64 -12.53 -18.25 -3.33
C SER A 64 -11.37 -18.69 -2.43
N ASP A 65 -10.88 -19.91 -2.67
CA ASP A 65 -9.83 -20.55 -1.87
C ASP A 65 -8.40 -20.30 -2.38
N ARG A 66 -8.21 -19.39 -3.34
CA ARG A 66 -6.91 -19.19 -4.00
C ARG A 66 -6.50 -17.72 -4.09
N LEU A 67 -6.77 -16.95 -3.04
CA LEU A 67 -6.22 -15.61 -2.92
C LEU A 67 -4.93 -15.65 -2.12
N SER A 68 -3.87 -15.02 -2.62
CA SER A 68 -2.64 -14.87 -1.86
C SER A 68 -1.95 -13.54 -2.13
N TYR A 69 -1.16 -13.09 -1.16
CA TYR A 69 -0.38 -11.86 -1.21
C TYR A 69 1.07 -12.16 -0.87
N THR A 70 1.96 -11.76 -1.76
CA THR A 70 3.42 -11.84 -1.58
C THR A 70 3.96 -10.43 -1.35
N MET A 71 4.99 -10.34 -0.52
CA MET A 71 5.66 -9.08 -0.24
C MET A 71 7.17 -9.32 -0.20
N VAL A 72 7.92 -8.64 -1.04
CA VAL A 72 9.39 -8.61 -0.96
C VAL A 72 9.82 -7.16 -0.90
N GLY A 73 10.71 -6.80 0.01
CA GLY A 73 11.13 -5.42 0.14
C GLY A 73 12.45 -5.26 0.84
N GLY A 74 13.12 -4.16 0.53
CA GLY A 74 14.36 -3.73 1.17
C GLY A 74 14.24 -2.29 1.65
N TYR A 75 14.83 -2.01 2.81
CA TYR A 75 14.92 -0.69 3.41
C TYR A 75 16.39 -0.33 3.64
N PHE A 76 16.76 0.86 3.20
CA PHE A 76 18.13 1.37 3.18
C PHE A 76 18.13 2.79 3.78
N PRO A 77 18.41 2.93 5.09
CA PRO A 77 18.52 4.23 5.72
C PRO A 77 19.78 4.95 5.22
N THR A 78 19.67 6.26 5.09
CA THR A 78 20.78 7.17 4.81
C THR A 78 20.87 8.13 5.99
N GLU A 79 22.01 8.14 6.68
CA GLU A 79 22.16 8.71 8.03
C GLU A 79 21.50 10.08 8.24
N ARG A 80 21.62 11.00 7.28
CA ARG A 80 21.10 12.37 7.40
C ARG A 80 20.05 12.77 6.38
N TRP A 81 19.90 11.99 5.31
CA TRP A 81 19.16 12.42 4.13
C TRP A 81 17.75 11.81 4.11
N GLY A 82 17.59 10.65 4.73
CA GLY A 82 16.33 9.95 4.82
C GLY A 82 16.48 8.45 4.67
N ALA A 83 15.54 7.79 4.00
CA ALA A 83 15.67 6.38 3.67
C ALA A 83 15.09 6.07 2.31
N PHE A 84 15.74 5.15 1.61
CA PHE A 84 15.20 4.53 0.40
C PHE A 84 14.59 3.18 0.77
N SER A 85 13.50 2.83 0.09
CA SER A 85 13.02 1.46 0.10
C SER A 85 12.59 1.04 -1.29
N VAL A 86 12.73 -0.25 -1.55
CA VAL A 86 12.25 -0.90 -2.76
C VAL A 86 11.27 -1.97 -2.31
N THR A 87 10.07 -1.97 -2.88
CA THR A 87 9.03 -2.95 -2.55
C THR A 87 8.49 -3.59 -3.82
N VAL A 88 8.31 -4.90 -3.76
CA VAL A 88 7.72 -5.75 -4.80
C VAL A 88 6.50 -6.43 -4.19
N PRO A 89 5.33 -5.76 -4.16
CA PRO A 89 4.08 -6.39 -3.76
C PRO A 89 3.57 -7.32 -4.86
N GLY A 90 2.98 -8.44 -4.48
CA GLY A 90 2.31 -9.34 -5.40
C GLY A 90 0.97 -9.79 -4.85
N PHE A 91 -0.01 -9.93 -5.72
CA PHE A 91 -1.33 -10.45 -5.38
C PHE A 91 -1.76 -11.46 -6.43
N GLN A 92 -2.23 -12.61 -5.99
CA GLN A 92 -2.69 -13.68 -6.86
C GLN A 92 -4.13 -14.01 -6.51
N SER A 93 -4.95 -14.16 -7.56
CA SER A 93 -6.32 -14.63 -7.52
C SER A 93 -6.57 -15.61 -8.67
N PRO A 94 -7.69 -16.35 -8.68
CA PRO A 94 -8.07 -17.18 -9.82
C PRO A 94 -8.16 -16.39 -11.14
N HIS A 95 -8.65 -15.16 -11.09
CA HIS A 95 -8.97 -14.39 -12.30
C HIS A 95 -7.82 -13.50 -12.79
N PHE A 96 -6.93 -13.09 -11.89
CA PHE A 96 -5.79 -12.26 -12.24
C PHE A 96 -4.64 -12.39 -11.26
N ASN A 97 -3.44 -12.10 -11.77
CA ASN A 97 -2.21 -11.95 -11.02
C ASN A 97 -1.71 -10.52 -11.13
N GLN A 98 -1.26 -9.95 -10.04
CA GLN A 98 -0.75 -8.59 -9.97
C GLN A 98 0.64 -8.60 -9.34
N SER A 99 1.56 -7.85 -9.93
CA SER A 99 2.91 -7.64 -9.43
C SER A 99 3.29 -6.18 -9.55
N GLY A 100 3.84 -5.60 -8.48
CA GLY A 100 4.30 -4.23 -8.46
C GLY A 100 5.81 -4.14 -8.29
N LEU A 101 6.37 -3.04 -8.72
CA LEU A 101 7.70 -2.59 -8.34
C LEU A 101 7.61 -1.12 -7.96
N GLU A 102 8.00 -0.81 -6.73
CA GLU A 102 7.90 0.55 -6.21
C GLU A 102 9.20 0.97 -5.53
N LEU A 103 9.60 2.19 -5.82
CA LEU A 103 10.68 2.90 -5.16
C LEU A 103 10.06 3.94 -4.23
N ARG A 104 10.50 3.97 -2.98
CA ARG A 104 10.00 4.90 -1.98
C ARG A 104 11.15 5.66 -1.35
N TYR A 105 10.91 6.91 -1.04
CA TYR A 105 11.86 7.78 -0.35
C TYR A 105 11.17 8.47 0.82
N ALA A 106 11.77 8.35 2.01
CA ALA A 106 11.33 8.98 3.23
C ALA A 106 12.29 10.09 3.64
N PHE A 107 11.81 11.32 3.71
CA PHE A 107 12.57 12.52 4.08
C PHE A 107 12.23 12.99 5.51
N PRO A 108 13.17 12.88 6.46
CA PRO A 108 12.95 13.30 7.85
C PRO A 108 13.07 14.81 8.00
N ILE A 109 12.08 15.41 8.66
CA ILE A 109 12.04 16.83 9.05
C ILE A 109 12.26 16.91 10.56
N GLN A 110 13.54 16.91 10.95
CA GLN A 110 13.97 16.84 12.36
C GLN A 110 13.33 17.90 13.25
N LYS A 111 13.19 19.15 12.77
CA LYS A 111 12.65 20.29 13.53
C LYS A 111 11.23 20.04 14.08
N ILE A 112 10.44 19.22 13.38
CA ILE A 112 9.04 18.96 13.73
C ILE A 112 8.78 17.48 14.02
N LYS A 113 9.84 16.67 14.24
CA LYS A 113 9.75 15.22 14.51
C LYS A 113 8.80 14.49 13.55
N SER A 114 8.84 14.88 12.28
CA SER A 114 7.96 14.35 11.24
C SER A 114 8.77 13.88 10.05
N VAL A 115 8.19 13.00 9.26
CA VAL A 115 8.78 12.40 8.08
C VAL A 115 7.76 12.52 6.98
N ILE A 116 8.20 12.99 5.82
CA ILE A 116 7.40 12.99 4.60
C ILE A 116 7.94 11.88 3.70
N GLY A 117 7.06 11.16 3.03
CA GLY A 117 7.45 10.09 2.14
C GLY A 117 6.72 10.18 0.82
N VAL A 118 7.39 9.74 -0.23
CA VAL A 118 6.82 9.61 -1.57
C VAL A 118 7.18 8.24 -2.12
N ASN A 119 6.31 7.65 -2.91
CA ASN A 119 6.63 6.49 -3.73
C ASN A 119 6.24 6.73 -5.19
N ALA A 120 6.99 6.06 -6.05
CA ALA A 120 6.73 5.95 -7.47
C ALA A 120 7.01 4.51 -7.90
N GLY A 121 6.17 3.97 -8.77
CA GLY A 121 6.31 2.60 -9.20
C GLY A 121 5.48 2.25 -10.41
N THR A 122 5.51 0.98 -10.75
CA THR A 122 4.69 0.36 -11.79
C THR A 122 3.98 -0.83 -11.19
N MET A 123 2.75 -1.04 -11.64
CA MET A 123 1.93 -2.17 -11.29
C MET A 123 1.49 -2.86 -12.56
N MET A 124 1.79 -4.15 -12.66
CA MET A 124 1.42 -5.00 -13.78
C MET A 124 0.35 -5.98 -13.33
N THR A 125 -0.75 -6.06 -14.07
CA THR A 125 -1.86 -6.98 -13.82
C THR A 125 -2.03 -7.88 -15.03
N PHE A 126 -2.03 -9.19 -14.83
CA PHE A 126 -2.29 -10.20 -15.86
C PHE A 126 -3.62 -10.88 -15.59
N TYR A 127 -4.48 -10.95 -16.59
CA TYR A 127 -5.79 -11.61 -16.51
C TYR A 127 -5.72 -13.03 -17.07
N ASP A 128 -6.33 -14.00 -16.38
CA ASP A 128 -6.43 -15.37 -16.88
C ASP A 128 -7.67 -15.52 -17.78
N ALA A 129 -7.45 -15.54 -19.09
CA ALA A 129 -8.50 -15.67 -20.09
C ALA A 129 -9.26 -17.02 -20.02
N SER A 130 -8.70 -18.05 -19.36
CA SER A 130 -9.30 -19.39 -19.33
C SER A 130 -10.57 -19.50 -18.48
N ASP A 131 -10.75 -18.57 -17.53
CA ASP A 131 -11.94 -18.52 -16.66
C ASP A 131 -13.13 -17.76 -17.28
N TYR A 132 -12.90 -17.01 -18.37
CA TYR A 132 -13.96 -16.23 -19.01
C TYR A 132 -14.68 -17.08 -20.07
N ARG A 133 -15.75 -17.77 -19.67
CA ARG A 133 -16.68 -18.40 -20.62
C ARG A 133 -17.58 -17.31 -21.20
N LEU A 134 -17.57 -17.16 -22.54
CA LEU A 134 -18.31 -16.15 -23.32
C LEU A 134 -17.60 -14.79 -23.48
N THR A 135 -16.28 -14.78 -23.67
CA THR A 135 -15.59 -13.59 -24.15
C THR A 135 -16.04 -13.28 -25.57
N ASP A 136 -16.79 -12.20 -25.76
CA ASP A 136 -17.00 -11.65 -27.10
C ASP A 136 -15.62 -11.38 -27.69
N ALA A 137 -15.39 -11.86 -28.92
CA ALA A 137 -14.15 -11.62 -29.60
C ALA A 137 -13.86 -10.12 -29.73
N ASN A 138 -14.83 -9.22 -29.55
CA ASN A 138 -14.63 -7.77 -29.55
C ASN A 138 -14.58 -7.13 -28.15
N ASP A 139 -14.46 -7.90 -27.06
CA ASP A 139 -14.37 -7.32 -25.72
C ASP A 139 -13.08 -6.49 -25.59
N PRO A 140 -13.18 -5.14 -25.43
CA PRO A 140 -12.01 -4.27 -25.40
C PRO A 140 -11.03 -4.59 -24.26
N LEU A 141 -11.50 -5.26 -23.19
CA LEU A 141 -10.66 -5.69 -22.06
C LEU A 141 -9.75 -6.87 -22.40
N LEU A 142 -10.10 -7.66 -23.42
CA LEU A 142 -9.40 -8.89 -23.81
C LEU A 142 -8.83 -8.83 -25.23
N TYR A 143 -9.20 -7.82 -26.02
CA TYR A 143 -8.89 -7.75 -27.45
C TYR A 143 -7.42 -7.43 -27.77
N SER A 144 -6.67 -6.77 -26.88
CA SER A 144 -5.31 -6.32 -27.23
C SER A 144 -4.21 -6.62 -26.23
N ASN A 145 -4.51 -6.83 -24.94
CA ASN A 145 -3.48 -7.20 -23.97
C ASN A 145 -4.08 -7.95 -22.78
N GLN A 146 -3.60 -9.18 -22.54
CA GLN A 146 -3.84 -9.91 -21.29
C GLN A 146 -3.15 -9.27 -20.07
N SER A 147 -2.46 -8.14 -20.28
CA SER A 147 -1.71 -7.41 -19.26
C SER A 147 -2.03 -5.91 -19.26
N LEU A 148 -2.32 -5.35 -18.10
CA LEU A 148 -2.43 -3.92 -17.85
C LEU A 148 -1.23 -3.44 -17.03
N ASN A 149 -0.53 -2.42 -17.52
CA ASN A 149 0.53 -1.75 -16.76
C ASN A 149 0.06 -0.34 -16.37
N VAL A 150 0.13 -0.02 -15.08
CA VAL A 150 -0.25 1.28 -14.54
C VAL A 150 0.89 1.82 -13.70
N PHE A 151 1.24 3.10 -13.88
CA PHE A 151 2.13 3.79 -12.96
C PHE A 151 1.44 3.98 -11.61
N ASN A 152 2.15 3.85 -10.50
CA ASN A 152 1.67 4.14 -9.16
C ASN A 152 2.44 5.34 -8.59
N PHE A 153 1.72 6.29 -7.99
CA PHE A 153 2.28 7.29 -7.10
C PHE A 153 1.54 7.34 -5.78
N GLY A 154 2.26 7.70 -4.74
CA GLY A 154 1.71 7.88 -3.41
C GLY A 154 2.57 8.77 -2.53
N PHE A 155 1.97 9.12 -1.40
CA PHE A 155 2.46 10.09 -0.45
C PHE A 155 2.19 9.60 0.96
N GLY A 156 3.07 9.92 1.88
CA GLY A 156 2.94 9.60 3.28
C GLY A 156 3.48 10.71 4.15
N MET A 157 2.93 10.81 5.35
CA MET A 157 3.46 11.63 6.42
C MET A 157 3.34 10.86 7.73
N THR A 158 4.44 10.81 8.47
CA THR A 158 4.49 10.25 9.83
C THR A 158 4.96 11.34 10.78
N SER A 159 4.35 11.47 11.96
CA SER A 159 4.75 12.42 12.99
C SER A 159 4.79 11.75 14.37
N ARG A 160 5.83 12.02 15.15
CA ARG A 160 5.98 11.56 16.54
C ARG A 160 6.00 12.75 17.49
N PRO A 161 4.85 13.41 17.74
CA PRO A 161 4.81 14.57 18.62
C PRO A 161 5.17 14.22 20.08
N LEU A 162 4.91 12.98 20.52
CA LEU A 162 5.25 12.46 21.85
C LEU A 162 5.94 11.09 21.71
N PRO A 163 6.74 10.64 22.70
CA PRO A 163 7.47 9.36 22.61
C PRO A 163 6.60 8.12 22.37
N TYR A 164 5.34 8.16 22.82
CA TYR A 164 4.39 7.04 22.72
C TYR A 164 3.24 7.30 21.74
N LEU A 165 3.30 8.39 20.98
CA LEU A 165 2.27 8.77 20.02
C LEU A 165 2.88 8.89 18.64
N THR A 166 2.52 7.97 17.76
CA THR A 166 2.81 8.06 16.33
C THR A 166 1.52 8.32 15.58
N LEU A 167 1.51 9.39 14.79
CA LEU A 167 0.44 9.72 13.86
C LEU A 167 0.97 9.46 12.45
N ALA A 168 0.14 8.87 11.60
CA ALA A 168 0.48 8.65 10.21
C ALA A 168 -0.72 8.88 9.30
N ILE A 169 -0.46 9.47 8.15
CA ILE A 169 -1.37 9.58 7.03
C ILE A 169 -0.60 9.04 5.83
N ALA A 170 -1.18 8.09 5.12
CA ALA A 170 -0.60 7.56 3.90
C ALA A 170 -1.70 7.40 2.86
N ALA A 171 -1.39 7.79 1.63
CA ALA A 171 -2.23 7.60 0.47
C ALA A 171 -1.34 6.99 -0.61
N ASP A 172 -1.62 5.73 -0.95
CA ASP A 172 -0.89 4.98 -1.96
C ASP A 172 -1.84 4.70 -3.13
N HIS A 173 -1.31 4.41 -4.32
CA HIS A 173 -2.12 4.09 -5.50
C HIS A 173 -3.05 5.23 -5.94
N LEU A 174 -2.60 6.49 -5.81
CA LEU A 174 -3.42 7.69 -6.08
C LEU A 174 -3.99 7.75 -7.49
N ASN A 175 -3.32 7.11 -8.45
CA ASN A 175 -3.67 7.10 -9.87
C ASN A 175 -4.05 5.69 -10.37
N ARG A 176 -4.27 4.73 -9.47
CA ARG A 176 -4.65 3.38 -9.85
C ARG A 176 -6.17 3.32 -10.13
N PRO A 177 -6.62 2.82 -11.29
CA PRO A 177 -8.02 2.53 -11.51
C PRO A 177 -8.48 1.44 -10.54
N VAL A 178 -9.68 1.60 -9.97
CA VAL A 178 -10.30 0.60 -9.10
C VAL A 178 -10.49 -0.69 -9.88
N VAL A 179 -9.74 -1.73 -9.52
CA VAL A 179 -9.98 -3.08 -10.04
C VAL A 179 -11.07 -3.69 -9.17
N SER A 180 -12.29 -3.67 -9.69
CA SER A 180 -13.45 -4.25 -9.04
C SER A 180 -13.44 -5.78 -9.22
N PHE A 181 -13.65 -6.53 -8.12
CA PHE A 181 -13.96 -7.97 -8.20
C PHE A 181 -15.40 -8.26 -8.65
N GLN A 182 -16.27 -7.23 -8.67
CA GLN A 182 -17.58 -7.31 -9.29
C GLN A 182 -17.43 -6.89 -10.74
N GLY A 183 -17.78 -7.79 -11.66
CA GLY A 183 -17.88 -7.46 -13.08
C GLY A 183 -18.66 -6.15 -13.27
N ASP A 184 -18.21 -5.35 -14.23
CA ASP A 184 -18.86 -4.11 -14.66
C ASP A 184 -20.38 -4.35 -14.76
N LEU A 185 -21.14 -3.86 -13.79
CA LEU A 185 -22.55 -3.57 -14.02
C LEU A 185 -22.55 -2.32 -14.90
N ARG A 186 -22.42 -2.57 -16.21
CA ARG A 186 -22.65 -1.58 -17.26
C ARG A 186 -23.91 -0.79 -16.89
N ARG A 187 -23.75 0.53 -16.81
CA ARG A 187 -24.89 1.43 -16.89
C ARG A 187 -25.57 1.16 -18.24
N GLU A 188 -26.80 0.64 -18.17
CA GLU A 188 -27.78 0.73 -19.25
C GLU A 188 -28.10 2.20 -19.59
#